data_AF-A0A820TCI3-F1
#
_entry.id   AF-A0A820TCI3-F1
#
_cell.length_a   1.000
_cell.length_b   1.000
_cell.length_c   1.000
_cell.angle_alpha   90.00
_cell.angle_beta   90.00
_cell.angle_gamma   90.00
#
_symmetry.space_group_name_H-M   'P 1'
#
loop_
_entity.id
_entity.type
_entity.pdbx_description
1 polymer ?
#
loop_
_entity_poly.entity_id
_entity_poly.type
_entity_poly.pdbx_seq_one_letter_code
_entity_poly.pdbx_strand_id
1 'polypeptide(L)'
;MSTKSKTARPSAEPYVPPSRRSQPVNKEPHLSSPSSLSFTTDNKKEDGDVEDEEEWEKILDSNEDPQYKDLVEEIQTKFKESVQIKKPTNDYSQWSVDDIQIKEADLAHVVEVSNFPSTFRTEDLSNAFKTLTRSIFDIKWVDETHALIVFPDANMEFLQPYKTRPQTSSLTANRRICAALGLKNPMSNDKTKTERQKIETARQQKIRDKEEQKTVWDGGVLPATSTT
;
A
#
# COMPACT_ATOMS: atom_id res chain seq x y z
N MET A 1 17.95 5.03 48.82
CA MET A 1 16.75 5.79 48.44
C MET A 1 16.68 5.78 46.93
N SER A 2 15.70 5.07 46.36
CA SER A 2 15.57 4.84 44.91
C SER A 2 14.39 5.65 44.40
N THR A 3 14.63 6.61 43.49
CA THR A 3 13.59 7.45 42.89
C THR A 3 13.32 6.97 41.47
N LYS A 4 12.15 6.40 41.25
CA LYS A 4 11.64 5.98 39.94
C LYS A 4 11.28 7.22 39.10
N SER A 5 11.88 7.38 37.93
CA SER A 5 11.48 8.36 36.92
C SER A 5 10.22 7.90 36.20
N LYS A 6 9.13 8.69 36.31
CA LYS A 6 7.90 8.51 35.51
C LYS A 6 8.19 8.91 34.05
N THR A 7 8.02 7.99 33.12
CA THR A 7 8.05 8.27 31.68
C THR A 7 6.78 9.04 31.31
N ALA A 8 6.92 10.27 30.82
CA ALA A 8 5.80 11.08 30.34
C ALA A 8 5.30 10.54 28.99
N ARG A 9 3.98 10.47 28.82
CA ARG A 9 3.32 10.12 27.56
C ARG A 9 3.63 11.22 26.52
N PRO A 10 4.10 10.89 25.30
CA PRO A 10 4.38 11.91 24.28
C PRO A 10 3.09 12.65 23.88
N SER A 11 3.24 13.94 23.60
CA SER A 11 2.16 14.85 23.18
C SER A 11 1.46 14.31 21.92
N ALA A 12 0.12 14.22 21.95
CA ALA A 12 -0.71 13.77 20.83
C ALA A 12 -0.86 14.88 19.77
N GLU A 13 0.25 15.30 19.18
CA GLU A 13 0.21 16.20 18.02
C GLU A 13 -0.26 15.42 16.78
N PRO A 14 -1.19 15.98 15.98
CA PRO A 14 -1.58 15.38 14.71
C PRO A 14 -0.34 15.17 13.83
N TYR A 15 -0.13 13.95 13.34
CA TYR A 15 1.02 13.61 12.50
C TYR A 15 1.07 14.52 11.25
N VAL A 16 2.13 15.33 11.15
CA VAL A 16 2.39 16.17 9.98
C VAL A 16 3.38 15.42 9.08
N PRO A 17 2.96 14.97 7.88
CA PRO A 17 3.84 14.21 7.00
C PRO A 17 5.08 15.02 6.62
N PRO A 18 6.26 14.39 6.44
CA PRO A 18 7.53 15.06 6.16
C PRO A 18 7.46 16.07 5.01
N SER A 19 6.66 15.78 3.97
CA SER A 19 6.42 16.67 2.83
C SER A 19 5.85 18.05 3.21
N ARG A 20 5.14 18.18 4.34
CA ARG A 20 4.56 19.45 4.83
C ARG A 20 5.51 20.27 5.69
N ARG A 21 6.64 19.70 6.15
CA ARG A 21 7.58 20.40 7.05
C ARG A 21 8.36 21.53 6.35
N SER A 22 8.43 21.54 5.01
CA SER A 22 9.24 22.48 4.22
C SER A 22 8.45 23.47 3.34
N GLN A 23 7.11 23.48 3.39
CA GLN A 23 6.33 24.48 2.65
C GLN A 23 6.37 25.83 3.40
N PRO A 24 6.75 26.95 2.76
CA PRO A 24 6.62 28.26 3.37
C PRO A 24 5.13 28.51 3.66
N VAL A 25 4.82 28.93 4.90
CA VAL A 25 3.47 29.33 5.31
C VAL A 25 3.06 30.55 4.49
N ASN A 26 2.38 30.32 3.37
CA ASN A 26 1.78 31.39 2.60
C ASN A 26 0.54 31.87 3.38
N LYS A 27 0.67 33.03 4.03
CA LYS A 27 -0.44 33.69 4.73
C LYS A 27 -1.38 34.31 3.71
N GLU A 28 -2.27 33.52 3.11
CA GLU A 28 -3.48 34.08 2.49
C GLU A 28 -4.52 34.43 3.57
N PRO A 29 -5.32 35.49 3.37
CA PRO A 29 -6.25 35.98 4.39
C PRO A 29 -7.34 34.93 4.66
N HIS A 30 -7.47 34.62 5.94
CA HIS A 30 -8.39 33.67 6.54
C HIS A 30 -9.86 34.01 6.23
N LEU A 31 -10.59 33.04 5.67
CA LEU A 31 -12.02 32.90 5.95
C LEU A 31 -12.12 32.25 7.33
N SER A 32 -12.64 33.00 8.29
CA SER A 32 -12.83 32.59 9.68
C SER A 32 -13.72 31.36 9.79
N SER A 33 -13.17 30.27 10.32
CA SER A 33 -13.92 29.17 10.95
C SER A 33 -13.86 29.34 12.47
N PRO A 34 -14.91 28.95 13.21
CA PRO A 34 -15.16 29.45 14.55
C PRO A 34 -14.27 28.81 15.63
N SER A 35 -14.03 29.63 16.64
CA SER A 35 -13.32 29.45 17.90
C SER A 35 -13.12 28.02 18.43
N SER A 36 -11.85 27.72 18.71
CA SER A 36 -11.42 26.71 19.68
C SER A 36 -11.96 27.07 21.08
N LEU A 37 -12.72 26.16 21.68
CA LEU A 37 -13.09 26.23 23.10
C LEU A 37 -11.82 26.17 23.96
N SER A 38 -11.64 27.17 24.82
CA SER A 38 -10.59 27.21 25.82
C SER A 38 -11.07 26.54 27.10
N PHE A 39 -10.49 25.41 27.46
CA PHE A 39 -10.73 24.76 28.76
C PHE A 39 -9.69 25.29 29.77
N THR A 40 -10.14 26.08 30.73
CA THR A 40 -9.32 26.50 31.87
C THR A 40 -9.36 25.41 32.93
N THR A 41 -8.25 24.70 33.14
CA THR A 41 -8.09 23.80 34.29
C THR A 41 -7.53 24.58 35.47
N ASP A 42 -8.40 24.92 36.43
CA ASP A 42 -8.00 25.26 37.78
C ASP A 42 -7.59 23.98 38.52
N ASN A 43 -6.39 24.02 39.10
CA ASN A 43 -5.72 22.88 39.70
C ASN A 43 -6.04 22.82 41.20
N LYS A 44 -6.83 21.84 41.64
CA LYS A 44 -6.96 21.50 43.06
C LYS A 44 -6.79 19.98 43.24
N LYS A 45 -5.76 19.63 44.00
CA LYS A 45 -5.42 18.26 44.41
C LYS A 45 -6.54 17.67 45.27
N GLU A 46 -6.88 16.41 45.02
CA GLU A 46 -7.19 15.40 46.04
C GLU A 46 -7.22 14.01 45.38
N ASP A 47 -7.20 12.98 46.23
CA ASP A 47 -6.56 11.69 46.06
C ASP A 47 -7.27 10.68 45.14
N GLY A 48 -6.55 9.60 44.83
CA GLY A 48 -6.87 8.67 43.77
C GLY A 48 -8.22 7.97 43.91
N ASP A 49 -8.89 7.86 42.77
CA ASP A 49 -9.89 6.84 42.50
C ASP A 49 -9.69 6.34 41.08
N VAL A 50 -10.02 5.07 40.86
CA VAL A 50 -9.88 4.38 39.58
C VAL A 50 -10.83 5.06 38.58
N GLU A 51 -10.30 5.75 37.58
CA GLU A 51 -11.11 6.33 36.49
C GLU A 51 -11.77 5.16 35.73
N ASP A 52 -13.06 4.98 35.97
CA ASP A 52 -13.90 4.00 35.31
C ASP A 52 -13.91 4.28 33.80
N GLU A 53 -13.38 3.37 32.99
CA GLU A 53 -13.49 3.43 31.52
C GLU A 53 -14.96 3.45 31.05
N GLU A 54 -15.89 3.05 31.92
CA GLU A 54 -17.34 3.11 31.73
C GLU A 54 -17.91 4.54 31.75
N GLU A 55 -17.23 5.51 32.37
CA GLU A 55 -17.68 6.91 32.37
C GLU A 55 -17.54 7.53 30.98
N TRP A 56 -16.45 7.19 30.27
CA TRP A 56 -16.20 7.66 28.91
C TRP A 56 -17.16 7.04 27.87
N GLU A 57 -17.55 5.76 28.04
CA GLU A 57 -18.56 5.12 27.19
C GLU A 57 -19.95 5.72 27.42
N LYS A 58 -20.31 6.02 28.68
CA LYS A 58 -21.58 6.67 29.00
C LYS A 58 -21.70 8.04 28.39
N ILE A 59 -20.63 8.83 28.33
CA ILE A 59 -20.63 10.18 27.76
C ILE A 59 -20.90 10.15 26.24
N LEU A 60 -20.45 9.10 25.55
CA LEU A 60 -20.68 8.93 24.11
C LEU A 60 -22.07 8.33 23.81
N ASP A 61 -22.54 7.41 24.65
CA ASP A 61 -23.87 6.80 24.51
C ASP A 61 -25.00 7.69 25.02
N SER A 62 -24.73 8.62 25.94
CA SER A 62 -25.63 9.72 26.32
C SER A 62 -25.59 10.82 25.25
N ASN A 63 -26.07 10.51 24.05
CA ASN A 63 -26.14 11.43 22.91
C ASN A 63 -27.20 12.55 23.07
N GLU A 64 -27.28 13.14 24.26
CA GLU A 64 -27.95 14.40 24.55
C GLU A 64 -26.90 15.39 25.05
N ASP A 65 -25.96 15.74 24.18
CA ASP A 65 -25.20 16.97 24.37
C ASP A 65 -26.20 18.12 24.42
N PRO A 66 -26.40 18.78 25.59
CA PRO A 66 -27.38 19.85 25.72
C PRO A 66 -27.10 20.99 24.73
N GLN A 67 -25.83 21.19 24.36
CA GLN A 67 -25.43 22.20 23.38
C GLN A 67 -25.89 21.84 21.97
N TYR A 68 -25.88 20.56 21.58
CA TYR A 68 -26.37 20.12 20.26
C TYR A 68 -27.88 20.37 20.11
N LYS A 69 -28.65 20.14 21.19
CA LYS A 69 -30.10 20.37 21.20
C LYS A 69 -30.43 21.86 21.05
N ASP A 70 -29.77 22.71 21.83
CA ASP A 70 -29.96 24.18 21.76
C ASP A 70 -29.60 24.75 20.36
N LEU A 71 -28.53 24.25 19.75
CA LEU A 71 -28.10 24.66 18.41
C LEU A 71 -29.11 24.23 17.32
N VAL A 72 -29.64 23.00 17.41
CA VAL A 72 -30.65 22.51 16.47
C VAL A 72 -31.96 23.30 16.59
N GLU A 73 -32.37 23.65 17.81
CA GLU A 73 -33.54 24.50 18.08
C GLU A 73 -33.34 25.94 17.57
N GLU A 74 -32.15 26.53 17.72
CA GLU A 74 -31.83 27.85 17.17
C GLU A 74 -31.91 27.87 15.63
N ILE A 75 -31.34 26.86 14.96
CA ILE A 75 -31.36 26.74 13.50
C ILE A 75 -32.80 26.57 13.01
N GLN A 76 -33.60 25.70 13.65
CA GLN A 76 -35.01 25.52 13.29
C GLN A 76 -35.84 26.79 13.52
N THR A 77 -35.55 27.54 14.58
CA THR A 77 -36.26 28.80 14.89
C THR A 77 -35.94 29.91 13.89
N LYS A 78 -34.71 29.97 13.39
CA LYS A 78 -34.29 30.97 12.39
C LYS A 78 -34.72 30.61 10.97
N PHE A 79 -34.83 29.32 10.64
CA PHE A 79 -35.08 28.83 9.27
C PHE A 79 -36.39 28.05 9.12
N LYS A 80 -37.40 28.37 9.93
CA LYS A 80 -38.70 27.68 10.18
C LYS A 80 -39.33 26.81 9.08
N GLU A 81 -39.08 27.05 7.80
CA GLU A 81 -39.67 26.30 6.68
C GLU A 81 -38.69 25.86 5.58
N SER A 82 -37.41 26.27 5.60
CA SER A 82 -36.50 26.07 4.46
C SER A 82 -35.38 25.04 4.69
N VAL A 83 -35.16 24.57 5.92
CA VAL A 83 -34.02 23.71 6.26
C VAL A 83 -34.46 22.40 6.90
N GLN A 84 -34.14 21.28 6.23
CA GLN A 84 -34.28 19.93 6.79
C GLN A 84 -32.95 19.47 7.37
N ILE A 85 -32.84 19.43 8.70
CA ILE A 85 -31.66 18.92 9.39
C ILE A 85 -31.77 17.39 9.46
N LYS A 86 -30.96 16.70 8.66
CA LYS A 86 -30.85 15.23 8.70
C LYS A 86 -29.66 14.84 9.55
N LYS A 87 -29.88 14.03 10.58
CA LYS A 87 -28.78 13.39 11.32
C LYS A 87 -28.12 12.35 10.40
N PRO A 88 -26.79 12.40 10.18
CA PRO A 88 -26.12 11.38 9.39
C PRO A 88 -26.35 10.01 10.03
N THR A 89 -26.97 9.12 9.27
CA THR A 89 -27.29 7.74 9.67
C THR A 89 -26.13 6.86 9.22
N ASN A 90 -25.01 7.01 9.92
CA ASN A 90 -23.83 6.21 9.68
C ASN A 90 -23.89 4.96 10.55
N ASP A 91 -24.64 3.95 10.12
CA ASP A 91 -24.65 2.63 10.76
C ASP A 91 -23.52 1.77 10.19
N TYR A 92 -22.38 1.77 10.88
CA TYR A 92 -21.23 0.95 10.53
C TYR A 92 -21.26 -0.43 11.18
N SER A 93 -22.31 -0.79 11.93
CA SER A 93 -22.40 -2.05 12.68
C SER A 93 -22.40 -3.29 11.77
N GLN A 94 -22.77 -3.11 10.50
CA GLN A 94 -22.79 -4.15 9.48
C GLN A 94 -21.49 -4.26 8.69
N TRP A 95 -20.56 -3.32 8.84
CA TRP A 95 -19.32 -3.32 8.08
C TRP A 95 -18.30 -4.24 8.75
N SER A 96 -17.79 -5.23 8.03
CA SER A 96 -16.74 -6.12 8.50
C SER A 96 -15.47 -5.95 7.66
N VAL A 97 -14.31 -6.17 8.28
CA VAL A 97 -13.02 -6.15 7.56
C VAL A 97 -12.96 -7.26 6.51
N ASP A 98 -13.73 -8.34 6.70
CA ASP A 98 -13.84 -9.46 5.77
C ASP A 98 -14.52 -9.10 4.44
N ASP A 99 -15.28 -8.00 4.39
CA ASP A 99 -15.88 -7.48 3.16
C ASP A 99 -14.82 -6.88 2.20
N ILE A 100 -13.59 -6.65 2.70
CA ILE A 100 -12.46 -6.17 1.92
C ILE A 100 -11.69 -7.38 1.36
N GLN A 101 -12.21 -7.97 0.28
CA GLN A 101 -11.48 -9.01 -0.46
C GLN A 101 -10.42 -8.41 -1.41
N ILE A 102 -9.38 -7.79 -0.84
CA ILE A 102 -8.23 -7.35 -1.63
C ILE A 102 -7.33 -8.56 -1.88
N LYS A 103 -7.13 -8.91 -3.15
CA LYS A 103 -6.15 -9.94 -3.52
C LYS A 103 -4.76 -9.32 -3.53
N GLU A 104 -3.76 -10.06 -3.11
CA GLU A 104 -2.35 -9.62 -3.16
C GLU A 104 -1.93 -9.17 -4.57
N ALA A 105 -2.50 -9.78 -5.61
CA ALA A 105 -2.29 -9.39 -7.01
C ALA A 105 -2.77 -7.96 -7.32
N ASP A 106 -3.81 -7.47 -6.64
CA ASP A 106 -4.34 -6.12 -6.83
C ASP A 106 -3.38 -5.07 -6.24
N LEU A 107 -2.54 -5.46 -5.27
CA LEU A 107 -1.54 -4.61 -4.61
C LEU A 107 -0.15 -4.71 -5.24
N ALA A 108 0.01 -5.39 -6.38
CA ALA A 108 1.32 -5.55 -7.04
C ALA A 108 2.00 -4.22 -7.43
N HIS A 109 1.21 -3.15 -7.53
CA HIS A 109 1.67 -1.80 -7.82
C HIS A 109 2.00 -0.98 -6.55
N VAL A 110 1.78 -1.53 -5.36
CA VAL A 110 2.05 -0.87 -4.07
C VAL A 110 3.21 -1.56 -3.37
N VAL A 111 4.22 -0.80 -2.98
CA VAL A 111 5.36 -1.29 -2.21
C VAL A 111 5.34 -0.66 -0.83
N GLU A 112 5.27 -1.52 0.20
CA GLU A 112 5.45 -1.10 1.58
C GLU A 112 6.95 -0.97 1.88
N VAL A 113 7.35 0.19 2.40
CA VAL A 113 8.72 0.46 2.82
C VAL A 113 8.69 0.86 4.29
N SER A 114 9.31 0.06 5.13
CA SER A 114 9.38 0.26 6.58
C SER A 114 10.83 0.26 7.07
N ASN A 115 11.03 0.63 8.35
CA ASN A 115 12.31 0.55 9.07
C ASN A 115 13.43 1.44 8.50
N PHE A 116 13.10 2.51 7.79
CA PHE A 116 14.09 3.51 7.39
C PHE A 116 14.27 4.59 8.49
N PRO A 117 15.41 5.31 8.51
CA PRO A 117 15.66 6.34 9.52
C PRO A 117 14.57 7.43 9.53
N SER A 118 14.11 7.87 10.70
CA SER A 118 13.08 8.93 10.81
C SER A 118 13.49 10.28 10.24
N THR A 119 14.76 10.45 9.91
CA THR A 119 15.28 11.62 9.20
C THR A 119 14.99 11.60 7.70
N PHE A 120 14.54 10.48 7.14
CA PHE A 120 14.27 10.34 5.71
C PHE A 120 13.11 11.22 5.27
N ARG A 121 13.24 11.72 4.05
CA ARG A 121 12.23 12.56 3.40
C ARG A 121 11.79 11.93 2.08
N THR A 122 10.76 12.54 1.50
CA THR A 122 10.24 12.18 0.18
C THR A 122 11.33 12.19 -0.89
N GLU A 123 12.34 13.07 -0.77
CA GLU A 123 13.51 13.13 -1.66
C GLU A 123 14.40 11.89 -1.56
N ASP A 124 14.62 11.36 -0.35
CA ASP A 124 15.45 10.18 -0.13
C ASP A 124 14.78 8.94 -0.71
N LEU A 125 13.48 8.76 -0.41
CA LEU A 125 12.68 7.67 -0.96
C LEU A 125 12.55 7.79 -2.48
N SER A 126 12.24 8.98 -3.01
CA SER A 126 12.18 9.17 -4.47
C SER A 126 13.52 8.88 -5.16
N ASN A 127 14.64 9.32 -4.58
CA ASN A 127 15.96 9.04 -5.14
C ASN A 127 16.39 7.57 -5.06
N ALA A 128 15.97 6.85 -4.02
CA ALA A 128 16.23 5.42 -3.90
C ALA A 128 15.48 4.63 -4.98
N PHE A 129 14.22 4.97 -5.23
CA PHE A 129 13.34 4.20 -6.11
C PHE A 129 13.25 4.71 -7.56
N LYS A 130 13.79 5.90 -7.89
CA LYS A 130 13.83 6.42 -9.28
C LYS A 130 14.55 5.51 -10.29
N THR A 131 15.42 4.64 -9.82
CA THR A 131 16.16 3.70 -10.69
C THR A 131 15.27 2.55 -11.16
N LEU A 132 14.21 2.24 -10.40
CA LEU A 132 13.34 1.10 -10.62
C LEU A 132 12.30 1.38 -11.69
N THR A 133 11.86 2.63 -11.83
CA THR A 133 10.86 3.05 -12.81
C THR A 133 11.23 4.36 -13.48
N ARG A 134 10.99 4.43 -14.80
CA ARG A 134 11.07 5.71 -15.54
C ARG A 134 9.86 6.61 -15.28
N SER A 135 8.77 6.02 -14.80
CA SER A 135 7.54 6.74 -14.43
C SER A 135 7.63 7.27 -13.00
N ILE A 136 6.97 8.41 -12.77
CA ILE A 136 6.78 9.00 -11.45
C ILE A 136 5.84 8.08 -10.65
N PHE A 137 6.16 7.87 -9.38
CA PHE A 137 5.36 7.12 -8.42
C PHE A 137 4.97 8.03 -7.25
N ASP A 138 3.88 7.68 -6.58
CA ASP A 138 3.36 8.41 -5.44
C ASP A 138 3.88 7.82 -4.14
N ILE A 139 4.28 8.67 -3.20
CA ILE A 139 4.68 8.25 -1.85
C ILE A 139 3.59 8.68 -0.86
N LYS A 140 3.04 7.71 -0.15
CA LYS A 140 2.05 7.89 0.92
C LYS A 140 2.69 7.51 2.26
N TRP A 141 2.98 8.53 3.06
CA TRP A 141 3.57 8.34 4.38
C TRP A 141 2.55 7.74 5.36
N VAL A 142 3.00 6.73 6.12
CA VAL A 142 2.23 6.13 7.23
C VAL A 142 2.72 6.73 8.54
N ASP A 143 4.03 6.73 8.78
CA ASP A 143 4.70 7.36 9.93
C ASP A 143 6.11 7.85 9.56
N GLU A 144 6.93 8.29 10.52
CA GLU A 144 8.29 8.80 10.23
C GLU A 144 9.27 7.73 9.67
N THR A 145 8.95 6.45 9.81
CA THR A 145 9.78 5.29 9.46
C THR A 145 9.10 4.33 8.47
N HIS A 146 7.92 4.69 7.98
CA HIS A 146 7.06 3.83 7.19
C HIS A 146 6.31 4.63 6.11
N ALA A 147 6.38 4.17 4.86
CA ALA A 147 5.62 4.72 3.74
C ALA A 147 5.20 3.64 2.73
N LEU A 148 4.08 3.88 2.05
CA LEU A 148 3.62 3.12 0.89
C LEU A 148 4.02 3.86 -0.39
N ILE A 149 4.62 3.15 -1.33
CA ILE A 149 4.97 3.64 -2.65
C ILE A 149 3.99 3.07 -3.67
N VAL A 150 3.24 3.95 -4.33
CA VAL A 150 2.21 3.59 -5.31
C VAL A 150 2.77 3.84 -6.71
N PHE A 151 2.99 2.76 -7.45
CA PHE A 151 3.41 2.80 -8.83
C PHE A 151 2.21 2.87 -9.78
N PRO A 152 2.34 3.55 -10.93
CA PRO A 152 1.26 3.68 -11.89
C PRO A 152 0.99 2.42 -12.70
N ASP A 153 1.89 1.44 -12.68
CA ASP A 153 1.76 0.19 -13.44
C ASP A 153 2.00 -1.02 -12.54
N ALA A 154 1.09 -2.00 -12.60
CA ALA A 154 1.18 -3.25 -11.85
C ALA A 154 2.18 -4.24 -12.46
N ASN A 155 2.60 -4.02 -13.71
CA ASN A 155 3.59 -4.86 -14.40
C ASN A 155 5.03 -4.38 -14.18
N MET A 156 5.41 -4.09 -12.94
CA MET A 156 6.82 -3.88 -12.62
C MET A 156 7.55 -5.22 -12.65
N GLU A 157 8.19 -5.53 -13.77
CA GLU A 157 9.03 -6.72 -13.98
C GLU A 157 10.07 -6.93 -12.86
N PHE A 158 10.50 -5.86 -12.21
CA PHE A 158 11.47 -5.88 -11.11
C PHE A 158 10.89 -6.28 -9.74
N LEU A 159 9.58 -6.12 -9.52
CA LEU A 159 8.89 -6.54 -8.30
C LEU A 159 8.24 -7.91 -8.45
N GLN A 160 8.28 -8.49 -9.66
CA GLN A 160 7.78 -9.83 -9.87
C GLN A 160 8.62 -10.85 -9.08
N PRO A 161 8.00 -11.94 -8.60
CA PRO A 161 8.72 -13.06 -8.01
C PRO A 161 9.87 -13.49 -8.93
N TYR A 162 11.00 -13.89 -8.32
CA TYR A 162 12.21 -14.27 -9.05
C TYR A 162 11.89 -15.22 -10.22
N LYS A 163 12.06 -14.73 -11.44
CA LYS A 163 11.95 -15.55 -12.65
C LYS A 163 13.09 -16.57 -12.61
N THR A 164 12.76 -17.86 -12.71
CA THR A 164 13.79 -18.89 -12.79
C THR A 164 14.73 -18.55 -13.94
N ARG A 165 16.05 -18.56 -13.68
CA ARG A 165 17.05 -18.35 -14.73
C ARG A 165 16.72 -19.28 -15.90
N PRO A 166 16.68 -18.77 -17.15
CA PRO A 166 16.39 -19.61 -18.29
C PRO A 166 17.32 -20.82 -18.29
N GLN A 167 16.74 -22.01 -18.42
CA GLN A 167 17.51 -23.25 -18.50
C GLN A 167 18.41 -23.15 -19.74
N THR A 168 19.72 -23.10 -19.52
CA THR A 168 20.70 -23.05 -20.61
C THR A 168 20.99 -24.48 -21.05
N SER A 169 21.00 -24.74 -22.36
CA SER A 169 21.40 -26.06 -22.87
C SER A 169 22.91 -26.25 -22.70
N SER A 170 23.30 -27.36 -22.06
CA SER A 170 24.71 -27.71 -21.84
C SER A 170 25.49 -27.77 -23.15
N LEU A 171 24.93 -28.35 -24.21
CA LEU A 171 25.51 -28.38 -25.54
C LEU A 171 25.84 -26.98 -26.09
N THR A 172 24.91 -26.03 -25.96
CA THR A 172 25.11 -24.67 -26.48
C THR A 172 26.15 -23.93 -25.64
N ALA A 173 26.08 -24.05 -24.32
CA ALA A 173 27.06 -23.48 -23.41
C ALA A 173 28.47 -24.03 -23.67
N ASN A 174 28.63 -25.36 -23.71
CA ASN A 174 29.90 -26.02 -23.97
C ASN A 174 30.47 -25.64 -25.34
N ARG A 175 29.64 -25.55 -26.38
CA ARG A 175 30.08 -25.07 -27.70
C ARG A 175 30.66 -23.65 -27.60
N ARG A 176 29.98 -22.75 -26.88
CA ARG A 176 30.43 -21.35 -26.73
C ARG A 176 31.72 -21.25 -25.92
N ILE A 177 31.80 -21.97 -24.80
CA ILE A 177 32.98 -22.01 -23.93
C ILE A 177 34.17 -22.62 -24.68
N CYS A 178 33.99 -23.77 -25.31
CA CYS A 178 35.03 -24.45 -26.08
C CYS A 178 35.51 -23.59 -27.27
N ALA A 179 34.59 -22.92 -27.98
CA ALA A 179 34.96 -22.01 -29.06
C ALA A 179 35.79 -20.81 -28.57
N ALA A 180 35.46 -20.25 -27.40
CA ALA A 180 36.21 -19.15 -26.80
C ALA A 180 37.59 -19.57 -26.27
N LEU A 181 37.72 -20.81 -25.79
CA LEU A 181 38.97 -21.36 -25.26
C LEU A 181 39.80 -22.13 -26.32
N GLY A 182 39.31 -22.25 -27.54
CA GLY A 182 39.95 -23.07 -28.59
C GLY A 182 39.99 -24.58 -28.29
N LEU A 183 39.14 -25.05 -27.37
CA LEU A 183 39.08 -26.44 -26.93
C LEU A 183 38.06 -27.25 -27.76
N LYS A 184 38.21 -28.57 -27.77
CA LYS A 184 37.22 -29.47 -28.37
C LYS A 184 36.11 -29.78 -27.35
N ASN A 185 34.86 -29.86 -27.81
CA ASN A 185 33.72 -30.18 -26.96
C ASN A 185 33.84 -31.62 -26.41
N PRO A 186 33.85 -31.83 -25.07
CA PRO A 186 33.96 -33.17 -24.48
C PRO A 186 32.66 -33.98 -24.48
N MET A 187 31.55 -33.42 -24.99
CA MET A 187 30.24 -34.09 -24.97
C MET A 187 30.19 -35.29 -25.92
N SER A 188 29.73 -36.43 -25.40
CA SER A 188 29.46 -37.64 -26.21
C SER A 188 28.36 -37.38 -27.26
N ASN A 189 28.45 -38.10 -28.40
CA ASN A 189 27.52 -37.98 -29.51
C ASN A 189 26.06 -38.32 -29.11
N ASP A 190 25.85 -39.28 -28.22
CA ASP A 190 24.50 -39.67 -27.80
C ASP A 190 23.86 -38.64 -26.86
N LYS A 191 24.68 -38.06 -25.97
CA LYS A 191 24.28 -36.91 -25.14
C LYS A 191 23.93 -35.71 -26.02
N THR A 192 24.69 -35.49 -27.09
CA THR A 192 24.42 -34.42 -28.07
C THR A 192 23.09 -34.62 -28.80
N LYS A 193 22.76 -35.86 -29.21
CA LYS A 193 21.48 -36.17 -29.89
C LYS A 193 20.28 -35.95 -28.99
N THR A 194 20.35 -36.46 -27.75
CA THR A 194 19.25 -36.32 -26.78
C THR A 194 19.02 -34.85 -26.41
N GLU A 195 20.07 -34.06 -26.18
CA GLU A 195 19.94 -32.62 -25.96
C GLU A 195 19.35 -31.88 -27.17
N ARG A 196 19.75 -32.24 -28.41
CA ARG A 196 19.15 -31.67 -29.63
C ARG A 196 17.67 -31.98 -29.75
N GLN A 197 17.25 -33.22 -29.46
CA GLN A 197 15.84 -33.60 -29.46
C GLN A 197 15.05 -32.83 -28.40
N LYS A 198 15.59 -32.64 -27.20
CA LYS A 198 14.96 -31.81 -26.16
C LYS A 198 14.77 -30.36 -26.60
N ILE A 199 15.76 -29.79 -27.28
CA ILE A 199 15.68 -28.41 -27.81
C ILE A 199 14.62 -28.32 -28.91
N GLU A 200 14.59 -29.29 -29.83
CA GLU A 200 13.67 -29.30 -30.96
C GLU A 200 12.22 -29.43 -30.49
N THR A 201 11.95 -30.38 -29.59
CA THR A 201 10.61 -30.56 -28.99
C THR A 201 10.16 -29.31 -28.24
N ALA A 202 11.03 -28.70 -27.42
CA ALA A 202 10.72 -27.44 -26.73
C ALA A 202 10.45 -26.28 -27.71
N ARG A 203 11.18 -26.20 -28.83
CA ARG A 203 10.96 -25.17 -29.85
C ARG A 203 9.61 -25.35 -30.55
N GLN A 204 9.25 -26.58 -30.89
CA GLN A 204 7.96 -26.91 -31.48
C GLN A 204 6.81 -26.60 -30.53
N GLN A 205 6.98 -26.91 -29.23
CA GLN A 205 6.00 -26.53 -28.21
C GLN A 205 5.83 -25.01 -28.13
N LYS A 206 6.91 -24.24 -28.06
CA LYS A 206 6.83 -22.76 -28.03
C LYS A 206 6.14 -22.17 -29.27
N ILE A 207 6.33 -22.78 -30.44
CA ILE A 207 5.64 -22.36 -31.67
C ILE A 207 4.14 -22.64 -31.52
N ARG A 208 3.77 -23.85 -31.10
CA ARG A 208 2.37 -24.24 -30.86
C ARG A 208 1.70 -23.32 -29.84
N ASP A 209 2.31 -23.09 -28.69
CA ASP A 209 1.77 -22.22 -27.65
C ASP A 209 1.54 -20.79 -28.17
N LYS A 210 2.43 -20.29 -29.04
CA LYS A 210 2.27 -18.97 -29.67
C LYS A 210 1.14 -18.95 -30.69
N GLU A 211 0.95 -20.04 -31.44
CA GLU A 211 -0.18 -20.21 -32.37
C GLU A 211 -1.49 -20.27 -31.59
N GLU A 212 -1.57 -21.06 -30.53
CA GLU A 212 -2.73 -21.18 -29.64
C GLU A 212 -3.10 -19.82 -29.03
N GLN A 213 -2.12 -19.12 -28.44
CA GLN A 213 -2.33 -17.76 -27.96
C GLN A 213 -2.89 -16.87 -29.07
N LYS A 214 -2.27 -16.85 -30.25
CA LYS A 214 -2.76 -16.03 -31.37
C LYS A 214 -4.20 -16.38 -31.76
N THR A 215 -4.57 -17.66 -31.79
CA THR A 215 -5.95 -18.08 -32.09
C THR A 215 -6.97 -17.63 -31.04
N VAL A 216 -6.60 -17.65 -29.75
CA VAL A 216 -7.43 -17.16 -28.65
C VAL A 216 -7.66 -15.64 -28.77
N TRP A 217 -6.62 -14.88 -29.15
CA TRP A 217 -6.71 -13.43 -29.33
C TRP A 217 -7.46 -13.00 -30.61
N ASP A 218 -7.43 -13.80 -31.68
CA ASP A 218 -8.15 -13.54 -32.94
C ASP A 218 -9.62 -14.04 -32.93
N GLY A 219 -10.13 -14.53 -31.79
CA GLY A 219 -11.53 -14.99 -31.66
C GLY A 219 -11.82 -16.34 -32.32
N GLY A 220 -10.78 -17.14 -32.59
CA GLY A 220 -10.92 -18.48 -33.16
C GLY A 220 -11.35 -19.50 -32.11
N VAL A 221 -12.44 -20.23 -32.38
CA VAL A 221 -12.88 -21.38 -31.56
C VAL A 221 -11.81 -22.48 -31.64
N LEU A 222 -11.32 -22.93 -30.48
CA LEU A 222 -10.36 -24.05 -30.40
C LEU A 222 -10.98 -25.32 -31.01
N PRO A 223 -10.24 -26.11 -31.82
CA PRO A 223 -10.68 -27.46 -32.16
C PRO A 223 -10.70 -28.30 -30.87
N ALA A 224 -11.86 -28.90 -30.57
CA ALA A 224 -12.06 -29.75 -29.40
C ALA A 224 -10.96 -30.81 -29.32
N THR A 225 -10.13 -30.74 -28.28
CA THR A 225 -9.11 -31.76 -28.01
C THR A 225 -9.83 -33.04 -27.57
N SER A 226 -9.79 -34.06 -28.44
CA SER A 226 -10.21 -35.41 -28.09
C SER A 226 -9.27 -35.99 -27.03
N THR A 227 -9.76 -36.09 -25.80
CA THR A 227 -9.16 -36.93 -24.75
C THR A 227 -9.16 -38.39 -25.22
N THR A 228 -8.00 -39.04 -25.21
CA THR A 228 -7.84 -40.50 -25.24
C THR A 228 -6.86 -40.88 -24.15
#